data_AF-A0A524A8W0-F1
#
_entry.id   AF-A0A524A8W0-F1
#
_cell.length_a   1.000
_cell.length_b   1.000
_cell.length_c   1.000
_cell.angle_alpha   90.00
_cell.angle_beta   90.00
_cell.angle_gamma   90.00
#
_symmetry.space_group_name_H-M   'P 1'
#
loop_
_entity.id
_entity.type
_entity.pdbx_description
1 polymer ?
#
loop_
_entity_poly.entity_id
_entity_poly.type
_entity_poly.pdbx_seq_one_letter_code
_entity_poly.pdbx_strand_id
1 'polypeptide(L)'
;DSGKPEHVIDEIVEGKLQKYYKEVCLMQQPFIKDEGLTVQDVVTQVAAKLGENVVVRRFVRFELSEEIGALRLGSGQATVP
;
A
#
# COMPACT_ATOMS: atom_id res chain seq x y z
N ASP A 1 16.77 26.34 0.83
CA ASP A 1 17.11 25.28 -0.14
C ASP A 1 18.16 24.35 0.46
N SER A 2 17.77 23.10 0.67
CA SER A 2 18.58 22.11 1.39
C SER A 2 19.85 21.83 0.61
N GLY A 3 20.98 22.37 1.07
CA GLY A 3 22.33 22.25 0.48
C GLY A 3 22.91 20.83 0.51
N LYS A 4 22.12 19.85 0.08
CA LYS A 4 22.54 18.47 -0.15
C LYS A 4 22.84 18.32 -1.65
N PRO A 5 23.91 17.61 -2.05
CA PRO A 5 24.18 17.35 -3.46
C PRO A 5 22.97 16.62 -4.08
N GLU A 6 22.61 17.00 -5.32
CA GLU A 6 21.40 16.53 -6.03
C GLU A 6 21.23 15.00 -5.99
N HIS A 7 22.34 14.25 -6.13
CA HIS A 7 22.37 12.80 -6.06
C HIS A 7 21.78 12.22 -4.75
N VAL A 8 22.01 12.89 -3.61
CA VAL A 8 21.50 12.45 -2.31
C VAL A 8 20.01 12.75 -2.17
N ILE A 9 19.53 13.80 -2.83
CA ILE A 9 18.10 14.14 -2.83
C ILE A 9 17.33 13.11 -3.63
N ASP A 10 17.86 12.68 -4.79
CA ASP A 10 17.23 11.67 -5.64
C ASP A 10 17.15 10.31 -4.94
N GLU A 11 18.21 9.87 -4.26
CA GLU A 11 18.19 8.63 -3.47
C GLU A 11 17.17 8.68 -2.31
N ILE A 12 17.02 9.85 -1.66
CA ILE A 12 16.03 10.03 -0.60
C ILE A 12 14.61 9.94 -1.16
N VAL A 13 14.37 10.51 -2.35
CA VAL A 13 13.06 10.47 -3.02
C VAL A 13 12.73 9.04 -3.45
N GLU A 14 13.69 8.32 -4.02
CA GLU A 14 13.52 6.92 -4.41
C GLU A 14 13.21 6.04 -3.19
N GLY A 15 13.94 6.20 -2.08
CA GLY A 15 13.67 5.46 -0.85
C GLY A 15 12.25 5.71 -0.30
N LYS A 16 11.75 6.94 -0.41
CA LYS A 16 10.38 7.30 -0.01
C LYS A 16 9.33 6.68 -0.95
N LEU A 17 9.59 6.67 -2.26
CA LEU A 17 8.74 6.01 -3.24
C LEU A 17 8.66 4.51 -2.99
N GLN A 18 9.78 3.85 -2.75
CA GLN A 18 9.83 2.44 -2.42
C GLN A 18 9.05 2.12 -1.14
N LYS A 19 9.17 2.96 -0.11
CA LYS A 19 8.36 2.83 1.10
C LYS A 19 6.86 2.99 0.81
N TYR A 20 6.49 3.99 0.02
CA TYR A 20 5.10 4.22 -0.38
C TYR A 20 4.50 3.02 -1.11
N TYR A 21 5.23 2.42 -2.06
CA TYR A 21 4.75 1.24 -2.77
C TYR A 21 4.55 0.03 -1.84
N LYS A 22 5.43 -0.17 -0.85
CA LYS A 22 5.26 -1.24 0.16
C LYS A 22 4.05 -1.03 1.07
N GLU A 23 3.63 0.21 1.28
CA GLU A 23 2.49 0.53 2.16
C GLU A 23 1.15 0.58 1.40
N VAL A 24 1.14 1.05 0.15
CA VAL A 24 -0.11 1.31 -0.60
C VAL A 24 -0.42 0.22 -1.62
N CYS A 25 0.58 -0.42 -2.22
CA CYS A 25 0.33 -1.42 -3.26
C CYS A 25 0.18 -2.81 -2.62
N LEU A 26 -1.04 -3.36 -2.68
CA LEU A 26 -1.38 -4.69 -2.14
C LEU A 26 -0.34 -5.78 -2.50
N MET A 27 0.16 -5.79 -3.73
CA MET A 27 1.09 -6.82 -4.19
C MET A 27 2.48 -6.71 -3.55
N GLN A 28 2.94 -5.51 -3.20
CA GLN A 28 4.25 -5.26 -2.59
C GLN A 28 4.21 -5.26 -1.06
N GLN A 29 3.02 -5.30 -0.47
CA GLN A 29 2.86 -5.39 0.97
C GLN A 29 3.42 -6.71 1.51
N PRO A 30 4.01 -6.71 2.72
CA PRO A 30 4.37 -7.93 3.41
C PRO A 30 3.12 -8.75 3.71
N PHE A 31 3.22 -10.07 3.61
CA PHE A 31 2.11 -10.96 3.86
C PHE A 31 1.87 -11.10 5.37
N ILE A 32 0.62 -10.89 5.81
CA ILE A 32 0.26 -10.83 7.24
C ILE A 32 0.63 -12.10 8.03
N LYS A 33 0.66 -13.27 7.36
CA LYS A 33 1.03 -14.54 8.02
C LYS A 33 2.52 -14.84 7.99
N ASP A 34 3.27 -14.17 7.11
CA ASP A 34 4.70 -14.34 6.93
C ASP A 34 5.29 -13.05 6.33
N GLU A 35 5.81 -12.19 7.20
CA GLU A 35 6.37 -10.90 6.82
C GLU A 35 7.63 -11.01 5.95
N GLY A 36 8.21 -12.22 5.84
CA GLY A 36 9.34 -12.51 4.95
C GLY A 36 8.95 -12.64 3.48
N LEU A 37 7.65 -12.74 3.18
CA LEU A 37 7.11 -12.83 1.82
C LEU A 37 6.22 -11.64 1.50
N THR A 38 6.24 -11.21 0.24
CA THR A 38 5.24 -10.26 -0.26
C THR A 38 3.95 -10.98 -0.67
N VAL A 39 2.85 -10.25 -0.75
CA VAL A 39 1.59 -10.80 -1.29
C VAL A 39 1.78 -11.34 -2.72
N GLN A 40 2.63 -10.69 -3.53
CA GLN A 40 2.98 -11.16 -4.86
C GLN A 40 3.69 -12.53 -4.85
N ASP A 41 4.60 -12.76 -3.91
CA ASP A 41 5.29 -14.05 -3.77
C ASP A 41 4.29 -15.15 -3.43
N VAL A 42 3.36 -14.87 -2.53
CA VAL A 42 2.31 -15.81 -2.15
C VAL A 42 1.40 -16.15 -3.33
N VAL A 43 0.96 -15.14 -4.08
CA VAL A 43 0.15 -15.34 -5.30
C VAL A 43 0.90 -16.22 -6.31
N THR A 44 2.19 -15.97 -6.50
CA THR A 44 3.04 -16.74 -7.43
C THR A 44 3.21 -18.19 -6.96
N GLN A 45 3.44 -18.42 -5.67
CA GLN A 45 3.54 -19.77 -5.10
C GLN A 45 2.22 -20.54 -5.23
N VAL A 46 1.09 -19.87 -5.05
CA VAL A 46 -0.24 -20.47 -5.21
C VAL A 46 -0.50 -20.80 -6.68
N ALA A 47 -0.17 -19.90 -7.60
CA ALA A 47 -0.27 -20.14 -9.04
C ALA A 47 0.58 -21.36 -9.46
N ALA A 48 1.81 -21.46 -8.96
CA ALA A 48 2.69 -22.60 -9.23
C ALA A 48 2.15 -23.93 -8.68
N LYS A 49 1.53 -23.91 -7.49
CA LYS A 49 0.93 -25.12 -6.88
C LYS A 49 -0.32 -25.61 -7.62
N LEU A 50 -1.11 -24.69 -8.17
CA LEU A 50 -2.35 -25.00 -8.90
C LEU A 50 -2.08 -25.32 -10.38
N GLY A 51 -0.97 -24.84 -10.94
CA GLY A 51 -0.70 -24.92 -12.37
C GLY A 51 -1.56 -23.96 -13.20
N GLU A 52 -2.17 -22.96 -12.56
CA GLU A 52 -3.08 -21.99 -13.18
C GLU A 52 -2.62 -20.55 -12.90
N ASN A 53 -3.00 -19.63 -13.79
CA ASN A 53 -2.70 -18.21 -13.60
C ASN A 53 -3.66 -17.57 -12.59
N VAL A 54 -3.13 -17.18 -11.43
CA VAL A 54 -3.89 -16.51 -10.36
C VAL A 54 -3.64 -15.00 -10.43
N VAL A 55 -4.72 -14.23 -10.58
CA VAL A 55 -4.64 -12.77 -10.70
C VAL A 55 -5.62 -12.10 -9.75
N VAL A 56 -5.12 -11.17 -8.92
CA VAL A 56 -5.96 -10.27 -8.12
C VAL A 56 -6.47 -9.16 -9.04
N ARG A 57 -7.75 -9.25 -9.44
CA ARG A 57 -8.36 -8.25 -10.35
C ARG A 57 -8.75 -6.96 -9.64
N ARG A 58 -9.47 -7.08 -8.51
CA ARG A 58 -10.03 -5.96 -7.73
C ARG A 58 -10.17 -6.40 -6.28
N PHE A 59 -9.99 -5.46 -5.37
CA PHE A 59 -10.31 -5.63 -3.96
C PHE A 59 -11.02 -4.37 -3.45
N VAL A 60 -11.82 -4.52 -2.39
CA VAL A 60 -12.46 -3.42 -1.69
C VAL A 60 -12.28 -3.68 -0.20
N ARG A 61 -11.86 -2.65 0.55
CA ARG A 61 -11.70 -2.70 1.99
C ARG A 61 -12.72 -1.74 2.61
N PHE A 62 -13.65 -2.28 3.39
CA PHE A 62 -14.58 -1.49 4.18
C PHE A 62 -14.05 -1.37 5.60
N GLU A 63 -14.05 -0.15 6.12
CA GLU A 63 -13.76 0.12 7.52
C GLU A 63 -14.92 0.91 8.11
N LEU A 64 -15.32 0.53 9.31
CA LEU A 64 -16.23 1.35 10.10
C LEU A 64 -15.38 2.33 10.91
N SER A 65 -15.39 3.60 10.54
CA SER A 65 -14.86 4.66 11.42
C SER A 65 -15.94 5.05 12.44
N GLU A 66 -15.54 5.36 13.67
CA GLU A 66 -16.45 5.84 14.73
C GLU A 66 -17.17 7.16 14.35
N GLU A 67 -16.69 7.89 13.35
CA GLU A 67 -17.31 9.15 12.87
C GLU A 67 -18.66 8.97 12.17
N ILE A 68 -19.08 7.75 11.82
CA ILE A 68 -20.37 7.53 11.16
C ILE A 68 -21.55 7.79 12.14
N GLY A 69 -21.28 7.84 13.45
CA GLY A 69 -22.25 8.29 14.47
C GLY A 69 -22.18 9.80 14.80
N ALA A 70 -21.09 10.48 14.46
CA ALA A 70 -20.90 11.90 14.70
C ALA A 70 -21.28 12.68 13.44
N LEU A 71 -22.58 12.94 13.32
CA LEU A 71 -23.17 13.89 12.38
C LEU A 71 -22.25 15.11 12.19
N ARG A 72 -21.62 15.24 11.01
CA ARG A 72 -21.04 16.50 10.53
C ARG A 72 -22.16 17.53 10.34
N LEU A 73 -22.62 18.13 11.43
CA LEU A 73 -23.11 19.50 11.43
C LEU A 73 -21.90 20.41 11.65
N GLY A 74 -21.21 20.74 10.56
CA GLY A 74 -20.04 21.62 10.63
C GLY A 74 -19.22 21.54 9.36
N SER A 75 -19.37 22.57 8.54
CA SER A 75 -18.60 22.91 7.33
C SER A 75 -17.12 22.49 7.35
N GLY A 76 -16.64 21.90 6.26
CA GLY A 76 -15.23 22.02 5.86
C GLY A 76 -14.53 20.73 5.44
N GLN A 77 -14.30 20.64 4.13
CA GLN A 77 -13.28 19.89 3.40
C GLN A 77 -13.07 18.39 3.71
N ALA A 78 -13.47 17.58 2.73
CA ALA A 78 -12.94 16.25 2.51
C ALA A 78 -11.52 16.35 1.91
N THR A 79 -10.53 15.89 2.66
CA THR A 79 -9.29 15.35 2.11
C THR A 79 -9.28 13.87 2.42
N VAL A 80 -9.39 13.05 1.38
CA VAL A 80 -9.14 11.61 1.41
C VAL A 80 -7.61 11.44 1.34
N PRO A 81 -6.99 10.53 2.12
CA PRO A 81 -5.57 10.22 1.98
C PRO A 81 -5.24 9.59 0.62
#